data_AF-A0A925LHC2-F1
#
_entry.id   AF-A0A925LHC2-F1
#
_cell.length_a   1.000
_cell.length_b   1.000
_cell.length_c   1.000
_cell.angle_alpha   90.00
_cell.angle_beta   90.00
_cell.angle_gamma   90.00
#
_symmetry.space_group_name_H-M   'P 1'
#
loop_
_entity.id
_entity.type
_entity.pdbx_description
1 polymer ?
#
loop_
_entity_poly.entity_id
_entity_poly.type
_entity_poly.pdbx_seq_one_letter_code
_entity_poly.pdbx_strand_id
1 'polypeptide(L)'
;MIEEKIQFVPKFIQSERIKALEKRNMELALTGKRKLYGWYEGDEEGRAYGAYIDQPYVPSPEEKKTDVGDHACWIDMGKFPLIEELPSKKYGYEMNAESWGRDYAFLLDNTPPTINAYERIVGEIYWEMHMVRRYDWADVGEEFTKKRWEARCLGASGTASGHCCPDLEIGIKQGFGGILERIQKSKDKYTYLNNSEKVS
;
A
#
# COMPACT_ATOMS: atom_id res chain seq x y z
N MET A 1 -10.98 -8.34 37.02
CA MET A 1 -10.66 -7.09 36.31
C MET A 1 -11.87 -6.71 35.48
N ILE A 2 -12.44 -5.53 35.71
CA ILE A 2 -13.58 -5.05 34.95
C ILE A 2 -13.00 -4.53 33.63
N GLU A 3 -13.22 -5.25 32.54
CA GLU A 3 -13.01 -4.71 31.20
C GLU A 3 -14.00 -3.55 31.03
N GLU A 4 -13.56 -2.33 31.29
CA GLU A 4 -14.28 -1.15 30.83
C GLU A 4 -14.30 -1.19 29.31
N LYS A 5 -15.39 -1.72 28.75
CA LYS A 5 -15.70 -1.53 27.33
C LYS A 5 -15.81 -0.03 27.11
N ILE A 6 -14.82 0.53 26.42
CA ILE A 6 -14.87 1.91 25.95
C ILE A 6 -16.14 2.04 25.09
N GLN A 7 -17.16 2.70 25.65
CA GLN A 7 -18.40 2.93 24.95
C GLN A 7 -18.24 4.21 24.14
N PHE A 8 -17.93 4.08 22.84
CA PHE A 8 -17.93 5.22 21.95
C PHE A 8 -19.37 5.70 21.74
N VAL A 9 -19.67 6.90 22.21
CA VAL A 9 -20.95 7.57 21.94
C VAL A 9 -20.73 8.47 20.73
N PRO A 10 -21.38 8.19 19.57
CA PRO A 10 -21.22 9.01 18.38
C PRO A 10 -21.61 10.47 18.65
N LYS A 11 -20.80 11.41 18.19
CA LYS A 11 -21.10 12.86 18.31
C LYS A 11 -22.30 13.30 17.47
N PHE A 12 -22.73 12.49 16.50
CA PHE A 12 -23.83 12.78 15.59
C PHE A 12 -24.73 11.56 15.44
N ILE A 13 -26.02 11.79 15.18
CA ILE A 13 -26.96 10.71 14.83
C ILE A 13 -26.49 10.08 13.53
N GLN A 14 -26.06 8.83 13.60
CA GLN A 14 -25.65 8.06 12.44
C GLN A 14 -26.90 7.54 11.70
N SER A 15 -26.96 7.77 10.39
CA SER A 15 -27.94 7.09 9.52
C SER A 15 -27.67 5.59 9.45
N GLU A 16 -28.67 4.78 9.12
CA GLU A 16 -28.52 3.32 8.91
C GLU A 16 -27.41 2.97 7.92
N ARG A 17 -27.20 3.81 6.89
CA ARG A 17 -26.09 3.70 5.94
C ARG A 17 -24.72 3.69 6.64
N ILE A 18 -24.50 4.64 7.54
CA ILE A 18 -23.23 4.79 8.25
C ILE A 18 -23.02 3.65 9.25
N LYS A 19 -24.08 3.25 9.97
CA LYS A 19 -24.03 2.11 10.90
C LYS A 19 -23.65 0.81 10.18
N ALA A 20 -24.19 0.58 8.99
CA ALA A 20 -23.86 -0.60 8.18
C ALA A 20 -22.39 -0.61 7.74
N LEU A 21 -21.87 0.53 7.28
CA LEU A 21 -20.46 0.67 6.90
C LEU A 21 -19.51 0.50 8.10
N GLU A 22 -19.85 1.09 9.24
CA GLU A 22 -19.09 0.95 10.49
C GLU A 22 -19.04 -0.52 10.95
N LYS A 23 -20.19 -1.20 10.95
CA LYS A 23 -20.27 -2.62 11.29
C LYS A 23 -19.37 -3.47 10.39
N ARG A 24 -19.40 -3.26 9.08
CA ARG A 24 -18.54 -3.99 8.12
C ARG A 24 -17.06 -3.72 8.39
N ASN A 25 -16.67 -2.46 8.60
CA ASN A 25 -15.28 -2.12 8.91
C ASN A 25 -14.80 -2.80 10.21
N MET A 26 -15.66 -2.86 11.22
CA MET A 26 -15.38 -3.56 12.47
C MET A 26 -15.25 -5.08 12.25
N GLU A 27 -16.13 -5.69 11.46
CA GLU A 27 -16.02 -7.12 11.11
C GLU A 27 -14.72 -7.44 10.37
N LEU A 28 -14.29 -6.61 9.43
CA LEU A 28 -13.02 -6.78 8.73
C LEU A 28 -11.81 -6.70 9.68
N ALA A 29 -11.84 -5.79 10.64
CA ALA A 29 -10.79 -5.68 11.65
C ALA A 29 -10.78 -6.89 12.60
N LEU A 30 -11.95 -7.26 13.13
CA LEU A 30 -12.08 -8.38 14.08
C LEU A 30 -11.74 -9.74 13.46
N THR A 31 -11.96 -9.91 12.15
CA THR A 31 -11.59 -11.12 11.41
C THR A 31 -10.14 -11.13 10.95
N GLY A 32 -9.38 -10.06 11.20
CA GLY A 32 -7.98 -9.91 10.77
C GLY A 32 -7.81 -9.63 9.28
N LYS A 33 -8.90 -9.51 8.50
CA LYS A 33 -8.85 -9.18 7.08
C LYS A 33 -8.35 -7.76 6.83
N ARG A 34 -8.68 -6.83 7.71
CA ARG A 34 -8.08 -5.49 7.71
C ARG A 34 -7.08 -5.42 8.84
N LYS A 35 -5.80 -5.46 8.49
CA LYS A 35 -4.70 -5.38 9.46
C LYS A 35 -4.57 -3.94 9.94
N LEU A 36 -5.12 -3.69 11.14
CA LEU A 36 -4.93 -2.41 11.80
C LEU A 36 -3.46 -2.24 12.16
N TYR A 37 -2.99 -1.05 11.88
CA TYR A 37 -1.69 -0.56 12.23
C TYR A 37 -1.59 -0.27 13.72
N GLY A 38 -0.43 -0.52 14.30
CA GLY A 38 -0.19 -0.28 15.71
C GLY A 38 1.28 -0.28 16.06
N TRP A 39 1.57 -0.09 17.33
CA TRP A 39 2.90 -0.31 17.89
C TRP A 39 2.84 -1.33 19.01
N TYR A 40 3.95 -2.00 19.25
CA TYR A 40 4.16 -2.81 20.45
C TYR A 40 4.74 -1.94 21.56
N GLU A 41 4.39 -2.26 22.81
CA GLU A 41 4.95 -1.58 23.98
C GLU A 41 6.48 -1.73 23.99
N GLY A 42 7.22 -0.62 23.88
CA GLY A 42 8.69 -0.60 23.76
C GLY A 42 9.24 -0.32 22.36
N ASP A 43 8.39 -0.31 21.33
CA ASP A 43 8.78 0.03 19.95
C ASP A 43 8.63 1.54 19.69
N GLU A 44 9.68 2.32 20.00
CA GLU A 44 9.68 3.77 19.79
C GLU A 44 9.62 4.17 18.31
N GLU A 45 10.17 3.35 17.41
CA GLU A 45 10.09 3.57 15.96
C GLU A 45 8.69 3.23 15.44
N GLY A 46 8.05 2.18 15.95
CA GLY A 46 6.63 1.90 15.77
C GLY A 46 5.73 2.95 16.43
N ARG A 47 6.16 3.65 17.46
CA ARG A 47 5.38 4.80 17.96
C ARG A 47 5.45 6.01 17.02
N ALA A 48 6.62 6.25 16.42
CA ALA A 48 6.86 7.44 15.59
C ALA A 48 6.39 7.27 14.15
N TYR A 49 6.68 6.11 13.57
CA TYR A 49 6.39 5.78 12.18
C TYR A 49 5.29 4.75 12.10
N GLY A 50 5.33 3.76 13.00
CA GLY A 50 4.43 2.62 13.11
C GLY A 50 4.90 1.34 12.44
N ALA A 51 4.57 0.21 13.08
CA ALA A 51 5.11 -1.08 12.70
C ALA A 51 4.33 -1.64 11.51
N TYR A 52 4.96 -1.66 10.34
CA TYR A 52 4.49 -2.51 9.25
C TYR A 52 4.59 -3.96 9.70
N ILE A 53 3.44 -4.63 9.83
CA ILE A 53 3.28 -6.00 10.34
C ILE A 53 3.97 -7.04 9.44
N ASP A 54 4.45 -6.66 8.26
CA ASP A 54 5.19 -7.54 7.35
C ASP A 54 6.72 -7.44 7.51
N GLN A 55 7.22 -6.69 8.50
CA GLN A 55 8.59 -6.90 8.97
C GLN A 55 8.64 -8.22 9.75
N PRO A 56 9.73 -9.01 9.67
CA PRO A 56 9.89 -10.27 10.41
C PRO A 56 10.09 -10.05 11.92
N TYR A 57 9.34 -9.11 12.50
CA TYR A 57 9.20 -8.92 13.93
C TYR A 57 8.08 -9.85 14.41
N VAL A 58 8.47 -10.96 15.02
CA VAL A 58 7.53 -11.82 15.75
C VAL A 58 7.43 -11.23 17.15
N PRO A 59 6.30 -10.59 17.52
CA PRO A 59 6.15 -10.04 18.85
C PRO A 59 6.15 -11.16 19.86
N SER A 60 6.67 -10.89 21.05
CA SER A 60 6.47 -11.79 22.18
C SER A 60 4.96 -11.89 22.48
N PRO A 61 4.41 -13.07 22.84
CA PRO A 61 3.00 -13.24 23.20
C PRO A 61 2.50 -12.31 24.32
N GLU A 62 3.42 -11.70 25.07
CA GLU A 62 3.16 -10.82 26.21
C GLU A 62 3.10 -9.34 25.79
N GLU A 63 3.53 -9.00 24.58
CA GLU A 63 3.60 -7.61 24.11
C GLU A 63 2.20 -7.08 23.74
N LYS A 64 1.78 -6.03 24.44
CA LYS A 64 0.53 -5.33 24.14
C LYS A 64 0.70 -4.48 22.88
N LYS A 65 -0.05 -4.84 21.84
CA LYS A 65 -0.20 -4.02 20.64
C LYS A 65 -1.25 -2.93 20.89
N THR A 66 -0.91 -1.69 20.57
CA THR A 66 -1.88 -0.59 20.49
C THR A 66 -2.19 -0.31 19.04
N ASP A 67 -3.42 -0.58 18.60
CA ASP A 67 -3.87 -0.24 17.26
C ASP A 67 -4.22 1.25 17.16
N VAL A 68 -3.69 1.94 16.15
CA VAL A 68 -3.85 3.39 15.95
C VAL A 68 -4.37 3.81 14.59
N GLY A 69 -4.56 2.87 13.66
CA GLY A 69 -5.19 3.20 12.39
C GLY A 69 -5.17 2.08 11.38
N ASP A 70 -5.56 2.40 10.17
CA ASP A 70 -5.47 1.52 9.00
C ASP A 70 -4.54 2.20 7.98
N HIS A 71 -3.22 2.06 8.18
CA HIS A 71 -2.23 2.67 7.30
C HIS A 71 -2.11 1.95 5.96
N ALA A 72 -2.45 0.65 5.95
CA ALA A 72 -2.27 -0.18 4.77
C ALA A 72 -3.44 -0.02 3.79
N CYS A 73 -4.64 0.35 4.25
CA CYS A 73 -5.81 0.65 3.42
C CYS A 73 -6.25 -0.50 2.49
N TRP A 74 -5.69 -1.71 2.65
CA TRP A 74 -6.03 -2.90 1.88
C TRP A 74 -6.74 -3.95 2.74
N ILE A 75 -7.43 -4.87 2.07
CA ILE A 75 -8.14 -5.98 2.69
C ILE A 75 -7.47 -7.28 2.27
N ASP A 76 -7.01 -8.06 3.24
CA ASP A 76 -6.38 -9.36 3.03
C ASP A 76 -7.39 -10.38 2.49
N MET A 77 -7.14 -10.76 1.24
CA MET A 77 -7.87 -11.78 0.50
C MET A 77 -6.97 -12.98 0.16
N GLY A 78 -5.79 -13.07 0.79
CA GLY A 78 -4.77 -14.07 0.52
C GLY A 78 -3.93 -13.75 -0.71
N LYS A 79 -3.28 -14.78 -1.27
CA LYS A 79 -2.38 -14.65 -2.44
C LYS A 79 -3.18 -14.24 -3.69
N PHE A 80 -2.65 -13.30 -4.47
CA PHE A 80 -3.23 -12.91 -5.76
C PHE A 80 -3.38 -14.15 -6.68
N PRO A 81 -4.58 -14.49 -7.16
CA PRO A 81 -4.81 -15.75 -7.87
C PRO A 81 -4.03 -15.90 -9.18
N LEU A 82 -3.78 -14.80 -9.88
CA LEU A 82 -3.13 -14.80 -11.19
C LEU A 82 -1.66 -14.35 -11.12
N ILE A 83 -1.01 -14.56 -9.96
CA ILE A 83 0.36 -14.10 -9.75
C ILE A 83 1.37 -14.73 -10.72
N GLU A 84 1.15 -15.97 -11.16
CA GLU A 84 2.04 -16.65 -12.10
C GLU A 84 1.81 -16.19 -13.55
N GLU A 85 0.71 -15.48 -13.78
CA GLU A 85 0.31 -14.94 -15.08
C GLU A 85 0.78 -13.50 -15.29
N LEU A 86 1.40 -12.88 -14.28
CA LEU A 86 1.96 -11.53 -14.40
C LEU A 86 2.94 -11.44 -15.57
N PRO A 87 2.88 -10.37 -16.39
CA PRO A 87 3.78 -10.17 -17.51
C PRO A 87 5.27 -10.36 -17.16
N SER A 88 5.74 -9.79 -16.04
CA SER A 88 7.14 -9.94 -15.61
C SER A 88 7.54 -11.35 -15.19
N LYS A 89 6.58 -12.20 -14.80
CA LYS A 89 6.85 -13.62 -14.52
C LYS A 89 6.84 -14.47 -15.79
N LYS A 90 5.94 -14.18 -16.73
CA LYS A 90 5.81 -14.93 -17.98
C LYS A 90 6.88 -14.60 -19.01
N TYR A 91 7.19 -13.32 -19.16
CA TYR A 91 8.05 -12.82 -20.24
C TYR A 91 9.44 -12.39 -19.74
N GLY A 92 9.68 -12.46 -18.43
CA GLY A 92 10.91 -12.03 -17.80
C GLY A 92 10.79 -10.64 -17.17
N TYR A 93 11.47 -10.46 -16.04
CA TYR A 93 11.47 -9.20 -15.31
C TYR A 93 12.50 -8.24 -15.90
N GLU A 94 12.06 -7.01 -16.19
CA GLU A 94 12.93 -5.89 -16.53
C GLU A 94 12.79 -4.77 -15.49
N MET A 95 13.91 -4.19 -15.07
CA MET A 95 13.94 -3.06 -14.13
C MET A 95 13.75 -1.72 -14.86
N ASN A 96 12.58 -1.55 -15.47
CA ASN A 96 12.18 -0.31 -16.14
C ASN A 96 10.70 0.02 -15.90
N ALA A 97 10.31 1.25 -16.25
CA ALA A 97 8.96 1.76 -16.02
C ALA A 97 7.90 1.03 -16.85
N GLU A 98 8.24 0.56 -18.06
CA GLU A 98 7.30 -0.12 -18.95
C GLU A 98 6.92 -1.51 -18.40
N SER A 99 7.90 -2.28 -17.96
CA SER A 99 7.73 -3.56 -17.26
C SER A 99 6.88 -3.39 -15.99
N TRP A 100 7.11 -2.32 -15.21
CA TRP A 100 6.22 -1.97 -14.08
C TRP A 100 4.80 -1.68 -14.52
N GLY A 101 4.62 -0.86 -15.56
CA GLY A 101 3.32 -0.49 -16.10
C GLY A 101 2.52 -1.67 -16.62
N ARG A 102 3.17 -2.63 -17.29
CA ARG A 102 2.52 -3.87 -17.78
C ARG A 102 1.98 -4.72 -16.63
N ASP A 103 2.77 -4.94 -15.58
CA ASP A 103 2.31 -5.69 -14.40
C ASP A 103 1.19 -4.96 -13.67
N TYR A 104 1.30 -3.63 -13.52
CA TYR A 104 0.27 -2.82 -12.86
C TYR A 104 -1.05 -2.81 -13.64
N ALA A 105 -1.00 -2.67 -14.97
CA ALA A 105 -2.17 -2.79 -15.83
C ALA A 105 -2.80 -4.19 -15.71
N PHE A 106 -1.99 -5.24 -15.77
CA PHE A 106 -2.48 -6.62 -15.58
C PHE A 106 -3.16 -6.79 -14.23
N LEU A 107 -2.60 -6.24 -13.15
CA LEU A 107 -3.22 -6.29 -11.83
C LEU A 107 -4.60 -5.61 -11.88
N LEU A 108 -4.68 -4.37 -12.35
CA LEU A 108 -5.94 -3.61 -12.43
C LEU A 108 -7.01 -4.33 -13.27
N ASP A 109 -6.63 -4.88 -14.42
CA ASP A 109 -7.55 -5.61 -15.32
C ASP A 109 -8.10 -6.90 -14.68
N ASN A 110 -7.39 -7.44 -13.69
CA ASN A 110 -7.73 -8.69 -13.01
C ASN A 110 -8.15 -8.51 -11.55
N THR A 111 -8.35 -7.26 -11.11
CA THR A 111 -8.85 -6.92 -9.78
C THR A 111 -10.05 -5.98 -9.92
N PRO A 112 -11.22 -6.48 -10.38
CA PRO A 112 -12.39 -5.64 -10.55
C PRO A 112 -12.81 -5.03 -9.20
N PRO A 113 -13.30 -3.78 -9.18
CA PRO A 113 -13.73 -3.15 -7.95
C PRO A 113 -14.95 -3.86 -7.37
N THR A 114 -14.91 -4.12 -6.07
CA THR A 114 -16.10 -4.54 -5.34
C THR A 114 -16.93 -3.33 -4.99
N ILE A 115 -18.25 -3.44 -5.19
CA ILE A 115 -19.23 -2.43 -4.78
C ILE A 115 -20.02 -3.03 -3.63
N ASN A 116 -19.83 -2.49 -2.43
CA ASN A 116 -20.60 -2.93 -1.27
C ASN A 116 -21.88 -2.10 -1.12
N ALA A 117 -22.88 -2.69 -0.47
CA ALA A 117 -24.08 -1.95 -0.10
C ALA A 117 -23.70 -0.72 0.75
N TYR A 118 -24.46 0.37 0.57
CA TYR A 118 -24.32 1.61 1.35
C TYR A 118 -23.09 2.49 1.04
N GLU A 119 -22.20 2.08 0.13
CA GLU A 119 -21.07 2.89 -0.34
C GLU A 119 -21.53 4.03 -1.27
N ARG A 120 -20.85 5.18 -1.19
CA ARG A 120 -20.98 6.29 -2.16
C ARG A 120 -19.70 6.50 -2.96
N ILE A 121 -18.57 6.16 -2.35
CA ILE A 121 -17.25 6.12 -2.97
C ILE A 121 -16.87 4.65 -2.90
N VAL A 122 -16.61 4.07 -4.07
CA VAL A 122 -16.26 2.66 -4.23
C VAL A 122 -14.77 2.54 -4.50
N GLY A 123 -14.21 1.38 -4.21
CA GLY A 123 -12.79 1.11 -4.40
C GLY A 123 -12.20 0.56 -3.13
N GLU A 124 -11.96 -0.75 -3.13
CA GLU A 124 -11.15 -1.43 -2.12
C GLU A 124 -9.89 -1.93 -2.79
N ILE A 125 -8.79 -1.90 -2.04
CA ILE A 125 -7.51 -2.45 -2.47
C ILE A 125 -7.39 -3.84 -1.84
N TYR A 126 -7.16 -4.87 -2.65
CA TYR A 126 -6.96 -6.25 -2.16
C TYR A 126 -5.52 -6.71 -2.28
N TRP A 127 -4.77 -6.17 -3.24
CA TRP A 127 -3.38 -6.47 -3.47
C TRP A 127 -2.66 -5.21 -3.91
N GLU A 128 -1.42 -5.05 -3.44
CA GLU A 128 -0.52 -4.01 -3.90
C GLU A 128 0.60 -4.57 -4.77
N MET A 129 1.26 -3.70 -5.54
CA MET A 129 2.34 -4.10 -6.43
C MET A 129 3.47 -4.84 -5.70
N HIS A 130 3.77 -4.47 -4.45
CA HIS A 130 4.81 -5.15 -3.66
C HIS A 130 4.44 -6.58 -3.23
N MET A 131 3.14 -6.92 -3.22
CA MET A 131 2.65 -8.25 -2.88
C MET A 131 2.69 -9.20 -4.07
N VAL A 132 2.52 -8.66 -5.28
CA VAL A 132 2.39 -9.45 -6.51
C VAL A 132 3.68 -9.47 -7.32
N ARG A 133 4.47 -8.40 -7.27
CA ARG A 133 5.73 -8.26 -8.00
C ARG A 133 6.91 -8.60 -7.11
N ARG A 134 7.83 -9.39 -7.67
CA ARG A 134 9.05 -9.84 -6.99
C ARG A 134 10.01 -8.65 -6.78
N TYR A 135 10.09 -8.14 -5.56
CA TYR A 135 11.24 -7.36 -5.07
C TYR A 135 12.23 -8.30 -4.40
N ASP A 136 12.73 -9.28 -5.15
CA ASP A 136 13.71 -10.21 -4.61
C ASP A 136 15.11 -9.65 -4.79
N TRP A 137 15.74 -9.37 -3.67
CA TRP A 137 17.11 -8.89 -3.56
C TRP A 137 18.08 -10.06 -3.33
N ALA A 138 17.73 -11.28 -3.78
CA ALA A 138 18.50 -12.51 -3.61
C ALA A 138 20.00 -12.34 -3.93
N ASP A 139 20.31 -11.55 -4.96
CA ASP A 139 21.68 -11.35 -5.44
C ASP A 139 22.53 -10.47 -4.52
N VAL A 140 21.92 -9.77 -3.56
CA VAL A 140 22.58 -8.92 -2.56
C VAL A 140 22.33 -9.41 -1.12
N GLY A 141 21.71 -10.58 -0.97
CA GLY A 141 20.88 -11.00 0.17
C GLY A 141 21.50 -10.90 1.57
N GLU A 142 22.78 -11.23 1.76
CA GLU A 142 23.39 -11.22 3.09
C GLU A 142 24.14 -9.91 3.39
N GLU A 143 24.95 -9.41 2.43
CA GLU A 143 25.71 -8.18 2.59
C GLU A 143 24.81 -6.95 2.67
N PHE A 144 23.76 -6.88 1.85
CA PHE A 144 22.77 -5.80 1.90
C PHE A 144 21.97 -5.84 3.19
N THR A 145 21.56 -7.03 3.64
CA THR A 145 20.84 -7.18 4.93
C THR A 145 21.72 -6.72 6.09
N LYS A 146 23.01 -7.09 6.10
CA LYS A 146 23.98 -6.64 7.10
C LYS A 146 24.17 -5.13 7.06
N LYS A 147 24.42 -4.54 5.88
CA LYS A 147 24.58 -3.09 5.71
C LYS A 147 23.31 -2.32 6.08
N ARG A 148 22.13 -2.87 5.80
CA ARG A 148 20.84 -2.31 6.25
C ARG A 148 20.76 -2.28 7.78
N TRP A 149 21.16 -3.36 8.45
CA TRP A 149 21.20 -3.40 9.92
C TRP A 149 22.24 -2.45 10.51
N GLU A 150 23.44 -2.39 9.94
CA GLU A 150 24.48 -1.44 10.35
C GLU A 150 24.03 0.01 10.18
N ALA A 151 23.43 0.35 9.03
CA ALA A 151 22.84 1.66 8.79
C ALA A 151 21.75 1.99 9.84
N ARG A 152 20.89 1.02 10.18
CA ARG A 152 19.84 1.19 11.19
C ARG A 152 20.43 1.47 12.57
N CYS A 153 21.48 0.75 12.97
CA CYS A 153 22.22 1.01 14.21
C CYS A 153 22.89 2.40 14.23
N LEU A 154 23.22 2.95 13.07
CA LEU A 154 23.76 4.30 12.89
C LEU A 154 22.66 5.38 12.75
N GLY A 155 21.38 5.02 12.91
CA GLY A 155 20.23 5.93 12.83
C GLY A 155 19.68 6.15 11.43
N ALA A 156 20.15 5.42 10.42
CA ALA A 156 19.63 5.45 9.06
C ALA A 156 18.74 4.23 8.79
N SER A 157 17.42 4.42 8.66
CA SER A 157 16.53 3.35 8.21
C SER A 157 16.32 3.42 6.69
N GLY A 158 16.58 2.32 5.99
CA GLY A 158 16.29 2.17 4.55
C GLY A 158 14.81 1.91 4.25
N THR A 159 13.91 2.23 5.18
CA THR A 159 12.48 2.04 5.03
C THR A 159 11.87 3.29 4.42
N ALA A 160 11.45 3.21 3.16
CA ALA A 160 10.62 4.23 2.56
C ALA A 160 9.17 3.99 3.00
N SER A 161 8.65 4.82 3.91
CA SER A 161 7.28 4.72 4.44
C SER A 161 6.18 5.08 3.42
N GLY A 162 6.50 5.14 2.12
CA GLY A 162 5.52 5.40 1.07
C GLY A 162 4.74 6.71 1.23
N HIS A 163 5.27 7.70 1.98
CA HIS A 163 4.63 9.00 2.19
C HIS A 163 4.67 9.84 0.92
N CYS A 164 3.83 9.47 -0.04
CA CYS A 164 3.55 10.23 -1.23
C CYS A 164 2.49 11.30 -0.88
N CYS A 165 2.73 12.53 -1.28
CA CYS A 165 1.69 13.55 -1.33
C CYS A 165 1.24 13.65 -2.80
N PRO A 166 0.27 12.83 -3.25
CA PRO A 166 -0.20 12.90 -4.62
C PRO A 166 -0.79 14.29 -4.86
N ASP A 167 -0.40 14.90 -5.98
CA ASP A 167 -1.09 16.08 -6.48
C ASP A 167 -2.50 15.65 -6.91
N LEU A 168 -3.48 15.81 -6.00
CA LEU A 168 -4.87 15.48 -6.31
C LEU A 168 -5.49 16.54 -7.22
N GLU A 169 -4.96 17.76 -7.21
CA GLU A 169 -5.45 18.88 -8.00
C GLU A 169 -5.24 18.62 -9.50
N ILE A 170 -4.06 18.12 -9.89
CA ILE A 170 -3.80 17.76 -11.29
C ILE A 170 -4.76 16.66 -11.77
N GLY A 171 -5.02 15.64 -10.93
CA GLY A 171 -5.94 14.57 -11.24
C GLY A 171 -7.38 15.05 -11.43
N ILE A 172 -7.86 15.92 -10.55
CA ILE A 172 -9.21 16.50 -10.62
C ILE A 172 -9.35 17.43 -11.83
N LYS A 173 -8.35 18.25 -12.13
CA LYS A 173 -8.42 19.25 -13.21
C LYS A 173 -8.23 18.67 -14.60
N GLN A 174 -7.33 17.71 -14.77
CA GLN A 174 -6.92 17.20 -16.08
C GLN A 174 -7.50 15.82 -16.40
N GLY A 175 -7.84 15.04 -15.36
CA GLY A 175 -8.10 13.62 -15.51
C GLY A 175 -6.88 12.85 -16.05
N PHE A 176 -7.02 11.53 -16.18
CA PHE A 176 -5.94 10.70 -16.74
C PHE A 176 -5.64 11.03 -18.21
N GLY A 177 -6.65 11.38 -19.00
CA GLY A 177 -6.48 11.78 -20.40
C GLY A 177 -5.62 13.04 -20.55
N GLY A 178 -5.90 14.10 -19.78
CA GLY A 178 -5.11 15.33 -19.84
C GLY A 178 -3.68 15.15 -19.32
N ILE A 179 -3.49 14.30 -18.31
CA ILE A 179 -2.15 13.92 -17.85
C ILE A 179 -1.38 13.19 -18.97
N LEU A 180 -2.03 12.26 -19.68
CA LEU A 180 -1.42 11.53 -20.79
C LEU A 180 -1.04 12.46 -21.95
N GLU A 181 -1.92 13.39 -22.33
CA GLU A 181 -1.62 14.42 -23.34
C GLU A 181 -0.42 15.28 -22.93
N ARG A 182 -0.31 15.67 -21.65
CA ARG A 182 0.82 16.43 -21.13
C ARG A 182 2.13 15.65 -21.22
N ILE A 183 2.10 14.35 -20.91
CA ILE A 183 3.24 13.45 -21.08
C ILE A 183 3.63 13.40 -22.56
N GLN A 184 2.67 13.20 -23.47
CA GLN A 184 2.94 13.12 -24.90
C GLN A 184 3.56 14.42 -25.44
N LYS A 185 3.01 15.58 -25.09
CA LYS A 185 3.59 16.90 -25.45
C LYS A 185 5.01 17.06 -24.93
N SER A 186 5.30 16.53 -23.74
CA SER A 186 6.66 16.57 -23.18
C SER A 186 7.60 15.66 -23.97
N LYS A 187 7.16 14.46 -24.33
CA LYS A 187 7.93 13.55 -25.20
C LYS A 187 8.22 14.19 -26.56
N ASP A 188 7.20 14.72 -27.23
CA ASP A 188 7.35 15.37 -28.55
C ASP A 188 8.37 16.52 -28.50
N LYS A 189 8.31 17.35 -27.44
CA LYS A 189 9.28 18.43 -27.21
C LYS A 189 10.71 17.89 -27.07
N TYR A 190 10.92 16.87 -26.24
CA TYR A 190 12.27 16.34 -26.02
C TYR A 190 12.80 15.53 -27.21
N THR A 191 11.91 14.90 -27.98
CA THR A 191 12.24 14.29 -29.27
C THR A 191 12.72 15.36 -30.26
N TYR A 192 11.99 16.48 -30.41
CA TYR A 192 12.40 17.60 -31.26
C TYR A 192 13.77 18.17 -30.86
N LEU A 193 14.07 18.22 -29.56
CA LEU A 193 15.34 18.70 -29.03
C LEU A 193 16.47 17.65 -29.09
N ASN A 194 16.24 16.46 -29.65
CA ASN A 194 17.18 15.34 -29.66
C ASN A 194 17.71 14.97 -28.26
N ASN A 195 16.86 15.08 -27.23
CA ASN A 195 17.21 14.71 -25.85
C ASN A 195 16.64 13.34 -25.50
N SER A 196 17.41 12.28 -25.80
CA SER A 196 16.98 10.89 -25.61
C SER A 196 16.74 10.50 -24.14
N GLU A 197 17.49 11.08 -23.19
CA GLU A 197 17.36 10.79 -21.75
C GLU A 197 16.02 11.25 -21.19
N LYS A 198 15.47 12.36 -21.69
CA LYS A 198 14.15 12.87 -21.25
C LYS A 198 12.97 12.24 -21.99
N VAL A 199 13.22 11.48 -23.06
CA VAL A 199 12.20 10.78 -23.85
C VAL A 199 11.97 9.36 -23.33
N SER A 200 13.02 8.72 -22.82
CA SER A 200 13.03 7.34 -22.29
C SER A 200 12.26 7.19 -21.00
#